data_AF-A0A9E2YUN4-F1
#
_entry.id   AF-A0A9E2YUN4-F1
#
_cell.length_a   1.000
_cell.length_b   1.000
_cell.length_c   1.000
_cell.angle_alpha   90.00
_cell.angle_beta   90.00
_cell.angle_gamma   90.00
#
_symmetry.space_group_name_H-M   'P 1'
#
loop_
_entity.id
_entity.type
_entity.pdbx_description
1 polymer ?
#
loop_
_entity_poly.entity_id
_entity_poly.type
_entity_poly.pdbx_seq_one_letter_code
_entity_poly.pdbx_strand_id
1 'polypeptide(L)'
;MKILIKLGGTLLDSAESRSRLAWEIGRAAAAGAQITVVHGGGKQMTRFLAERGIESRFVNGLRVTSDETLDAVLKVFAGTVNHELVGAFIAHGVRAVGLTGMDAGLAEAEQLAPELGHVGKPVRSDAALLHLLTGHQYLPVVACVAGDRQGHYYNVNADQMAVACAASFGAKQLLFLTDVEGVRDRSGAVCRSL
;
A
#
# COMPACT_ATOMS: atom_id res chain seq x y z
N MET A 1 14.35 5.82 -14.09
CA MET A 1 14.41 4.54 -13.35
C MET A 1 13.07 4.28 -12.69
N LYS A 2 12.59 3.02 -12.65
CA LYS A 2 11.32 2.65 -12.01
C LYS A 2 11.53 2.17 -10.58
N ILE A 3 10.83 2.77 -9.63
CA ILE A 3 10.95 2.48 -8.19
C ILE A 3 9.55 2.21 -7.65
N LEU A 4 9.39 1.13 -6.89
CA LEU A 4 8.20 0.94 -6.07
C LEU A 4 8.55 1.10 -4.60
N ILE A 5 7.77 1.90 -3.89
CA ILE A 5 7.98 2.19 -2.46
C ILE A 5 6.78 1.68 -1.69
N LYS A 6 7.01 0.73 -0.77
CA LYS A 6 6.02 0.35 0.23
C LYS A 6 6.18 1.22 1.46
N LEU A 7 5.11 1.88 1.88
CA LEU A 7 5.05 2.63 3.13
C LEU A 7 4.40 1.79 4.24
N GLY A 8 5.14 1.60 5.34
CA GLY A 8 4.62 1.04 6.58
C GLY A 8 3.57 1.95 7.20
N GLY A 9 2.48 1.38 7.73
CA GLY A 9 1.36 2.17 8.25
C GLY A 9 1.72 3.10 9.40
N THR A 10 2.73 2.74 10.20
CA THR A 10 3.22 3.57 11.32
C THR A 10 3.81 4.90 10.86
N LEU A 11 4.41 4.94 9.66
CA LEU A 11 4.93 6.16 9.06
C LEU A 11 3.84 7.11 8.56
N LEU A 12 2.58 6.66 8.53
CA LEU A 12 1.44 7.43 8.03
C LEU A 12 0.57 8.03 9.14
N ASP A 13 0.90 7.78 10.40
CA ASP A 13 0.08 8.18 11.55
C ASP A 13 0.01 9.70 11.78
N SER A 14 1.08 10.44 11.47
CA SER A 14 1.16 11.88 11.71
C SER A 14 1.26 12.69 10.43
N ALA A 15 0.65 13.87 10.42
CA ALA A 15 0.72 14.81 9.30
C ALA A 15 2.17 15.25 9.02
N GLU A 16 2.99 15.40 10.06
CA GLU A 16 4.42 15.73 9.91
C GLU A 16 5.17 14.60 9.19
N SER A 17 4.95 13.34 9.58
CA SER A 17 5.60 12.20 8.94
C SER A 17 5.18 12.07 7.47
N ARG A 18 3.88 12.19 7.17
CA ARG A 18 3.37 12.21 5.79
C ARG A 18 3.98 13.35 4.97
N SER A 19 4.09 14.54 5.55
CA SER A 19 4.70 15.69 4.88
C SER A 19 6.18 15.46 4.56
N ARG A 20 6.95 14.91 5.50
CA ARG A 20 8.37 14.56 5.27
C ARG A 20 8.53 13.50 4.18
N LEU A 21 7.72 12.44 4.21
CA LEU A 21 7.71 11.41 3.16
C LEU A 21 7.37 11.99 1.78
N ALA A 22 6.33 12.83 1.73
CA ALA A 22 5.89 13.47 0.50
C ALA A 22 6.98 14.36 -0.10
N TRP A 23 7.72 15.10 0.74
CA TRP A 23 8.87 15.90 0.31
C TRP A 23 10.00 15.04 -0.28
N GLU A 24 10.46 14.02 0.44
CA GLU A 24 11.57 13.16 -0.01
C GLU A 24 11.24 12.40 -1.29
N ILE A 25 10.07 11.76 -1.33
CA ILE A 25 9.61 11.00 -2.50
C ILE A 25 9.34 11.96 -3.67
N GLY A 26 8.77 13.13 -3.40
CA GLY A 26 8.53 14.17 -4.40
C GLY A 26 9.81 14.66 -5.06
N ARG A 27 10.88 14.87 -4.28
CA ARG A 27 12.20 15.22 -4.81
C ARG A 27 12.77 14.13 -5.73
N ALA A 28 12.65 12.87 -5.34
CA ALA A 28 13.10 11.75 -6.17
C ALA A 28 12.30 11.66 -7.48
N ALA A 29 10.98 11.87 -7.43
CA ALA A 29 10.13 11.91 -8.63
C ALA A 29 10.51 13.09 -9.55
N ALA A 30 10.74 14.28 -8.99
CA ALA A 30 11.17 15.47 -9.73
C ALA A 30 12.55 15.29 -10.40
N ALA A 31 13.42 14.44 -9.84
CA ALA A 31 14.69 14.06 -10.44
C ALA A 31 14.56 13.03 -11.60
N GLY A 32 13.34 12.69 -12.03
CA GLY A 32 13.07 11.81 -13.17
C GLY A 32 12.89 10.34 -12.83
N ALA A 33 12.74 9.99 -11.54
CA ALA A 33 12.33 8.65 -11.15
C ALA A 33 10.83 8.44 -11.42
N GLN A 34 10.50 7.29 -12.02
CA GLN A 34 9.11 6.83 -12.16
C GLN A 34 8.76 6.05 -10.89
N ILE A 35 8.04 6.70 -9.98
CA ILE A 35 7.76 6.17 -8.65
C ILE A 35 6.29 5.76 -8.55
N THR A 36 6.04 4.59 -7.97
CA THR A 36 4.72 4.18 -7.46
C THR A 36 4.83 3.89 -5.97
N VAL A 37 3.85 4.35 -5.21
CA VAL A 37 3.77 4.12 -3.76
C VAL A 37 2.68 3.08 -3.50
N VAL A 38 2.95 2.11 -2.63
CA VAL A 38 1.96 1.18 -2.08
C VAL A 38 1.89 1.40 -0.57
N HIS A 39 0.69 1.43 0.00
CA HIS A 39 0.53 1.61 1.45
C HIS A 39 -0.56 0.72 2.05
N GLY A 40 -0.41 0.47 3.35
CA GLY A 40 -1.48 -0.03 4.20
C GLY A 40 -2.03 1.07 5.14
N GLY A 41 -2.67 0.67 6.22
CA GLY A 41 -3.20 1.60 7.24
C GLY A 41 -3.50 0.91 8.56
N GLY A 42 -2.66 -0.05 8.96
CA GLY A 42 -2.98 -1.01 10.03
C GLY A 42 -3.41 -0.37 11.36
N LYS A 43 -2.74 0.71 11.77
CA LYS A 43 -3.07 1.43 13.01
C LYS A 43 -4.37 2.24 12.89
N GLN A 44 -4.55 2.95 11.78
CA GLN A 44 -5.77 3.70 11.46
C GLN A 44 -6.99 2.77 11.40
N MET A 45 -6.81 1.56 10.84
CA MET A 45 -7.83 0.53 10.83
C MET A 45 -8.18 0.05 12.24
N THR A 46 -7.18 -0.30 13.05
CA THR A 46 -7.41 -0.74 14.44
C THR A 46 -8.20 0.32 15.22
N ARG A 47 -7.84 1.60 15.07
CA ARG A 47 -8.58 2.71 15.68
C ARG A 47 -10.02 2.80 15.19
N PHE A 48 -10.23 2.77 13.87
CA PHE A 48 -11.55 2.88 13.25
C PHE A 48 -12.51 1.76 13.70
N LEU A 49 -12.01 0.53 13.79
CA LEU A 49 -12.76 -0.64 14.26
C LEU A 49 -13.08 -0.54 15.76
N ALA A 50 -12.10 -0.14 16.58
CA ALA A 50 -12.28 0.02 18.02
C ALA A 50 -13.34 1.08 18.35
N GLU A 51 -13.37 2.21 17.63
CA GLU A 51 -14.39 3.25 17.77
C GLU A 51 -15.82 2.76 17.45
N ARG A 52 -15.94 1.60 16.78
CA ARG A 52 -17.22 0.95 16.41
C ARG A 52 -17.50 -0.33 17.20
N GLY A 53 -16.67 -0.66 18.19
CA GLY A 53 -16.80 -1.89 18.97
C GLY A 53 -16.51 -3.17 18.17
N ILE A 54 -15.83 -3.07 17.03
CA ILE A 54 -15.46 -4.23 16.21
C ILE A 54 -14.08 -4.74 16.65
N GLU A 55 -14.01 -5.98 17.12
CA GLU A 55 -12.76 -6.58 17.59
C GLU A 55 -11.81 -6.90 16.43
N SER A 56 -10.55 -6.51 16.57
CA SER A 56 -9.50 -6.82 15.59
C SER A 56 -8.88 -8.20 15.87
N ARG A 57 -9.19 -9.19 15.03
CA ARG A 57 -8.56 -10.52 15.09
C ARG A 57 -7.46 -10.68 14.04
N PHE A 58 -6.34 -11.30 14.44
CA PHE A 58 -5.23 -11.62 13.56
C PHE A 58 -4.92 -13.12 13.56
N VAL A 59 -4.55 -13.65 12.39
CA VAL A 59 -4.06 -15.01 12.19
C VAL A 59 -2.82 -14.93 11.31
N ASN A 60 -1.67 -15.40 11.79
CA ASN A 60 -0.39 -15.37 11.06
C ASN A 60 0.00 -13.98 10.52
N GLY A 61 -0.29 -12.92 11.30
CA GLY A 61 -0.02 -11.53 10.90
C GLY A 61 -1.02 -10.93 9.90
N LEU A 62 -2.03 -11.69 9.49
CA LEU A 62 -3.12 -11.23 8.62
C LEU A 62 -4.34 -10.89 9.46
N ARG A 63 -4.96 -9.75 9.18
CA ARG A 63 -6.21 -9.34 9.83
C ARG A 63 -7.36 -10.15 9.23
N VAL A 64 -8.05 -10.94 10.05
CA VAL A 64 -9.28 -11.61 9.63
C VAL A 64 -10.27 -10.54 9.20
N THR A 65 -10.83 -10.68 8.00
CA THR A 65 -11.61 -9.63 7.36
C THR A 65 -13.04 -10.12 7.17
N SER A 66 -13.92 -9.84 8.14
CA SER A 66 -15.38 -10.00 7.99
C SER A 66 -15.97 -8.99 6.98
N ASP A 67 -17.25 -9.10 6.64
CA ASP A 67 -17.95 -8.11 5.81
C ASP A 67 -17.83 -6.68 6.39
N GLU A 68 -18.02 -6.54 7.70
CA GLU A 68 -17.88 -5.27 8.42
C GLU A 68 -16.45 -4.72 8.37
N THR A 69 -15.46 -5.62 8.49
CA THR A 69 -14.05 -5.24 8.38
C THR A 69 -13.70 -4.86 6.94
N LEU A 70 -14.30 -5.52 5.95
CA LEU A 70 -14.08 -5.26 4.54
C LEU A 70 -14.61 -3.86 4.13
N ASP A 71 -15.77 -3.46 4.62
CA ASP A 71 -16.27 -2.08 4.45
C ASP A 71 -15.31 -1.04 5.08
N ALA A 72 -14.77 -1.35 6.27
CA ALA A 72 -13.76 -0.50 6.90
C ALA A 72 -12.48 -0.40 6.06
N VAL A 73 -12.06 -1.47 5.38
CA VAL A 73 -10.88 -1.48 4.50
C VAL A 73 -11.00 -0.42 3.40
N LEU A 74 -12.14 -0.32 2.72
CA LEU A 74 -12.33 0.74 1.72
C LEU A 74 -12.33 2.13 2.34
N LYS A 75 -13.08 2.33 3.44
CA LYS A 75 -13.21 3.64 4.10
C LYS A 75 -11.87 4.15 4.62
N VAL A 76 -11.07 3.28 5.22
CA VAL A 76 -9.82 3.65 5.86
C VAL A 76 -8.66 3.60 4.89
N PHE A 77 -8.44 2.50 4.16
CA PHE A 77 -7.26 2.37 3.30
C PHE A 77 -7.43 3.20 2.03
N ALA A 78 -8.48 2.97 1.25
CA ALA A 78 -8.71 3.66 -0.02
C ALA A 78 -9.25 5.09 0.17
N GLY A 79 -10.04 5.32 1.22
CA GLY A 79 -10.55 6.64 1.59
C GLY A 79 -9.51 7.46 2.33
N THR A 80 -9.55 7.40 3.67
CA THR A 80 -8.83 8.32 4.56
C THR A 80 -7.31 8.28 4.35
N VAL A 81 -6.67 7.12 4.51
CA VAL A 81 -5.19 7.03 4.52
C VAL A 81 -4.62 7.38 3.15
N ASN A 82 -5.22 6.86 2.07
CA ASN A 82 -4.78 7.14 0.71
C ASN A 82 -4.87 8.64 0.39
N HIS A 83 -6.00 9.28 0.69
CA HIS A 83 -6.22 10.68 0.34
C HIS A 83 -5.48 11.66 1.26
N GLU A 84 -5.22 11.30 2.52
CA GLU A 84 -4.29 12.05 3.38
C GLU A 84 -2.87 12.06 2.79
N LEU A 85 -2.42 10.92 2.25
CA LEU A 85 -1.10 10.82 1.62
C LEU A 85 -1.05 11.54 0.27
N VAL A 86 -2.08 11.40 -0.56
CA VAL A 86 -2.24 12.16 -1.81
C VAL A 86 -2.25 13.66 -1.53
N GLY A 87 -3.00 14.12 -0.52
CA GLY A 87 -3.02 15.52 -0.10
C GLY A 87 -1.65 16.03 0.34
N ALA A 88 -0.88 15.23 1.08
CA ALA A 88 0.49 15.57 1.45
C ALA A 88 1.40 15.71 0.21
N PHE A 89 1.29 14.81 -0.76
CA PHE A 89 2.03 14.91 -2.02
C PHE A 89 1.67 16.18 -2.82
N ILE A 90 0.38 16.49 -2.94
CA ILE A 90 -0.10 17.68 -3.64
C ILE A 90 0.43 18.95 -2.96
N ALA A 91 0.45 18.99 -1.61
CA ALA A 91 1.00 20.12 -0.86
C ALA A 91 2.50 20.37 -1.14
N HIS A 92 3.23 19.35 -1.60
CA HIS A 92 4.63 19.44 -2.04
C HIS A 92 4.79 19.55 -3.57
N GLY A 93 3.73 19.90 -4.29
CA GLY A 93 3.75 20.13 -5.74
C GLY A 93 3.81 18.86 -6.58
N VAL A 94 3.58 17.69 -5.99
CA VAL A 94 3.58 16.40 -6.69
C VAL A 94 2.18 16.13 -7.27
N ARG A 95 2.13 15.69 -8.53
CA ARG A 95 0.89 15.28 -9.22
C ARG A 95 0.50 13.87 -8.79
N ALA A 96 0.07 13.70 -7.54
CA ALA A 96 -0.32 12.38 -7.01
C ALA A 96 -1.73 11.95 -7.46
N VAL A 97 -1.91 10.65 -7.65
CA VAL A 97 -3.21 10.02 -7.96
C VAL A 97 -3.44 8.86 -7.00
N GLY A 98 -4.52 8.93 -6.24
CA GLY A 98 -4.95 7.86 -5.33
C GLY A 98 -5.63 6.73 -6.08
N LEU A 99 -5.20 5.50 -5.81
CA LEU A 99 -5.68 4.28 -6.45
C LEU A 99 -5.81 3.14 -5.42
N THR A 100 -6.48 2.09 -5.83
CA THR A 100 -6.46 0.74 -5.28
C THR A 100 -5.93 -0.22 -6.35
N GLY A 101 -5.75 -1.49 -6.00
CA GLY A 101 -5.52 -2.55 -6.98
C GLY A 101 -6.71 -2.81 -7.92
N MET A 102 -7.92 -2.38 -7.57
CA MET A 102 -9.09 -2.56 -8.44
C MET A 102 -9.11 -1.59 -9.61
N ASP A 103 -8.49 -0.42 -9.47
CA ASP A 103 -8.54 0.63 -10.48
C ASP A 103 -7.84 0.17 -11.77
N ALA A 104 -8.62 0.07 -12.83
CA ALA A 104 -8.24 -0.52 -14.12
C ALA A 104 -7.67 -1.96 -14.04
N GLY A 105 -8.00 -2.72 -12.99
CA GLY A 105 -7.51 -4.09 -12.81
C GLY A 105 -6.02 -4.17 -12.50
N LEU A 106 -5.45 -3.14 -11.85
CA LEU A 106 -4.04 -3.06 -11.48
C LEU A 106 -3.53 -4.32 -10.74
N ALA A 107 -4.34 -4.87 -9.84
CA ALA A 107 -4.06 -6.11 -9.15
C ALA A 107 -5.33 -6.95 -9.02
N GLU A 108 -5.27 -8.19 -9.51
CA GLU A 108 -6.28 -9.22 -9.29
C GLU A 108 -5.87 -10.06 -8.08
N ALA A 109 -6.82 -10.32 -7.17
CA ALA A 109 -6.63 -11.16 -6.00
C ALA A 109 -7.74 -12.18 -5.86
N GLU A 110 -7.40 -13.31 -5.26
CA GLU A 110 -8.35 -14.36 -4.87
C GLU A 110 -8.36 -14.52 -3.36
N GLN A 111 -9.45 -15.06 -2.80
CA GLN A 111 -9.54 -15.36 -1.37
C GLN A 111 -8.38 -16.28 -0.95
N LEU A 112 -7.61 -15.85 0.04
CA LEU A 112 -6.44 -16.59 0.50
C LEU A 112 -6.84 -17.87 1.25
N ALA A 113 -7.82 -17.78 2.14
CA ALA A 113 -8.36 -18.90 2.89
C ALA A 113 -9.75 -18.56 3.47
N PRO A 114 -10.71 -19.50 3.50
CA PRO A 114 -12.06 -19.24 4.02
C PRO A 114 -12.10 -18.70 5.46
N GLU A 115 -11.23 -19.20 6.34
CA GLU A 115 -11.16 -18.81 7.75
C GLU A 115 -10.66 -17.38 7.98
N LEU A 116 -10.05 -16.76 6.96
CA LEU A 116 -9.60 -15.37 7.01
C LEU A 116 -10.67 -14.39 6.50
N GLY A 117 -11.79 -14.88 5.96
CA GLY A 117 -12.81 -14.05 5.32
C GLY A 117 -12.29 -13.41 4.04
N HIS A 118 -12.47 -12.10 3.88
CA HIS A 118 -12.10 -11.32 2.70
C HIS A 118 -10.62 -10.91 2.67
N VAL A 119 -9.73 -11.81 3.09
CA VAL A 119 -8.28 -11.64 2.90
C VAL A 119 -7.90 -12.19 1.54
N GLY A 120 -7.21 -11.36 0.75
CA GLY A 120 -6.86 -11.67 -0.63
C GLY A 120 -5.37 -11.94 -0.81
N LYS A 121 -5.07 -12.84 -1.74
CA LYS A 121 -3.73 -13.07 -2.26
C LYS A 121 -3.66 -12.55 -3.70
N PRO A 122 -2.73 -11.64 -4.03
CA PRO A 122 -2.51 -11.23 -5.41
C PRO A 122 -2.14 -12.44 -6.27
N VAL A 123 -2.88 -12.63 -7.36
CA VAL A 123 -2.63 -13.70 -8.34
C VAL A 123 -2.15 -13.16 -9.68
N ARG A 124 -2.48 -11.89 -9.97
CA ARG A 124 -2.05 -11.20 -11.19
C ARG A 124 -1.95 -9.69 -10.92
N SER A 125 -1.09 -9.01 -11.66
CA SER A 125 -1.04 -7.55 -11.69
C SER A 125 -0.79 -7.04 -13.12
N ASP A 126 -1.40 -5.91 -13.46
CA ASP A 126 -1.26 -5.23 -14.76
C ASP A 126 -0.83 -3.78 -14.53
N ALA A 127 0.42 -3.47 -14.88
CA ALA A 127 0.99 -2.16 -14.64
C ALA A 127 0.73 -1.15 -15.77
N ALA A 128 -0.14 -1.43 -16.75
CA ALA A 128 -0.45 -0.50 -17.83
C ALA A 128 -0.87 0.88 -17.30
N LEU A 129 -1.72 0.92 -16.27
CA LEU A 129 -2.13 2.17 -15.62
C LEU A 129 -0.94 2.88 -14.95
N LEU A 130 -0.05 2.14 -14.28
CA LEU A 130 1.15 2.72 -13.66
C LEU A 130 2.11 3.30 -14.71
N HIS A 131 2.30 2.62 -15.83
CA HIS A 131 3.14 3.12 -16.94
C HIS A 131 2.55 4.38 -17.55
N LEU A 132 1.23 4.42 -17.76
CA LEU A 132 0.54 5.62 -18.24
C LEU A 132 0.76 6.80 -17.29
N LEU A 133 0.43 6.63 -16.01
CA LEU A 133 0.52 7.71 -15.02
C LEU A 133 1.95 8.20 -14.84
N THR A 134 2.89 7.29 -14.59
CA THR A 134 4.30 7.66 -14.39
C THR A 134 4.98 8.18 -15.65
N GLY A 135 4.53 7.77 -16.84
CA GLY A 135 4.97 8.34 -18.13
C GLY A 135 4.56 9.80 -18.30
N HIS A 136 3.48 10.23 -17.66
CA HIS A 136 2.97 11.61 -17.65
C HIS A 136 3.29 12.36 -16.35
N GLN A 137 4.32 11.92 -15.61
CA GLN A 137 4.82 12.55 -14.38
C GLN A 137 3.78 12.60 -13.24
N TYR A 138 2.80 11.71 -13.24
CA TYR A 138 1.96 11.47 -12.07
C TYR A 138 2.65 10.49 -11.11
N LEU A 139 2.33 10.60 -9.82
CA LEU A 139 2.75 9.68 -8.77
C LEU A 139 1.56 8.83 -8.32
N PRO A 140 1.45 7.55 -8.75
CA PRO A 140 0.41 6.66 -8.28
C PRO A 140 0.62 6.28 -6.80
N VAL A 141 -0.43 6.38 -6.00
CA VAL A 141 -0.48 6.01 -4.58
C VAL A 141 -1.54 4.92 -4.41
N VAL A 142 -1.11 3.68 -4.22
CA VAL A 142 -1.96 2.49 -4.26
C VAL A 142 -2.25 1.97 -2.85
N ALA A 143 -3.51 1.98 -2.45
CA ALA A 143 -3.99 1.31 -1.24
C ALA A 143 -4.04 -0.22 -1.44
N CYS A 144 -3.72 -0.99 -0.40
CA CYS A 144 -3.65 -2.46 -0.46
C CYS A 144 -5.03 -3.16 -0.45
N VAL A 145 -5.84 -2.85 -1.46
CA VAL A 145 -7.13 -3.48 -1.77
C VAL A 145 -7.09 -3.95 -3.21
N ALA A 146 -7.51 -5.18 -3.50
CA ALA A 146 -7.60 -5.72 -4.87
C ALA A 146 -8.90 -6.48 -5.06
N GLY A 147 -9.31 -6.65 -6.32
CA GLY A 147 -10.54 -7.35 -6.68
C GLY A 147 -10.30 -8.62 -7.47
N ASP A 148 -11.35 -9.40 -7.66
CA ASP A 148 -11.37 -10.49 -8.63
C ASP A 148 -12.14 -10.08 -9.90
N ARG A 149 -12.32 -11.03 -10.83
CA ARG A 149 -13.04 -10.80 -12.09
C ARG A 149 -14.56 -10.90 -11.93
N GLN A 150 -15.04 -11.29 -10.76
CA GLN A 150 -16.44 -11.45 -10.40
C GLN A 150 -16.98 -10.19 -9.70
N GLY A 151 -16.10 -9.24 -9.35
CA GLY A 151 -16.45 -7.98 -8.70
C GLY A 151 -16.35 -8.03 -7.17
N HIS A 152 -15.82 -9.12 -6.59
CA HIS A 152 -15.45 -9.12 -5.19
C HIS A 152 -14.15 -8.36 -4.97
N TYR A 153 -13.90 -7.98 -3.72
CA TYR A 153 -12.67 -7.30 -3.32
C TYR A 153 -12.20 -7.75 -1.95
N TYR A 154 -10.89 -7.58 -1.76
CA TYR A 154 -10.18 -8.21 -0.68
C TYR A 154 -9.19 -7.25 -0.03
N ASN A 155 -9.03 -7.42 1.28
CA ASN A 155 -7.93 -6.87 2.05
C ASN A 155 -6.64 -7.63 1.70
N VAL A 156 -5.67 -6.93 1.12
CA VAL A 156 -4.40 -7.55 0.70
C VAL A 156 -3.29 -7.08 1.61
N ASN A 157 -2.38 -7.98 1.97
CA ASN A 157 -1.17 -7.60 2.68
C ASN A 157 -0.35 -6.59 1.85
N ALA A 158 0.02 -5.44 2.44
CA ALA A 158 0.68 -4.36 1.71
C ALA A 158 2.05 -4.75 1.12
N ASP A 159 2.79 -5.67 1.75
CA ASP A 159 4.06 -6.15 1.21
C ASP A 159 3.83 -7.07 0.00
N GLN A 160 2.83 -7.95 0.07
CA GLN A 160 2.43 -8.79 -1.08
C GLN A 160 1.93 -7.95 -2.25
N MET A 161 1.12 -6.92 -1.98
CA MET A 161 0.69 -5.94 -2.99
C MET A 161 1.89 -5.24 -3.62
N ALA A 162 2.83 -4.76 -2.80
CA ALA A 162 4.02 -4.07 -3.27
C ALA A 162 4.88 -4.97 -4.17
N VAL A 163 5.09 -6.23 -3.79
CA VAL A 163 5.80 -7.21 -4.61
C VAL A 163 5.09 -7.46 -5.94
N ALA A 164 3.77 -7.69 -5.91
CA ALA A 164 2.98 -7.93 -7.11
C ALA A 164 3.01 -6.74 -8.08
N CYS A 165 2.82 -5.51 -7.58
CA CYS A 165 2.90 -4.30 -8.39
C CYS A 165 4.32 -4.03 -8.88
N ALA A 166 5.36 -4.30 -8.08
CA ALA A 166 6.74 -4.03 -8.46
C ALA A 166 7.19 -4.93 -9.61
N ALA A 167 6.79 -6.21 -9.55
CA ALA A 167 7.06 -7.20 -10.59
C ALA A 167 6.46 -6.79 -11.95
N SER A 168 5.15 -6.48 -12.00
CA SER A 168 4.50 -6.06 -13.25
C SER A 168 4.93 -4.67 -13.73
N PHE A 169 5.22 -3.75 -12.80
CA PHE A 169 5.71 -2.41 -13.14
C PHE A 169 7.10 -2.47 -13.81
N GLY A 170 7.85 -3.54 -13.57
CA GLY A 170 9.25 -3.67 -13.96
C GLY A 170 10.13 -2.75 -13.13
N ALA A 171 9.84 -2.64 -11.83
CA ALA A 171 10.60 -1.83 -10.90
C ALA A 171 12.04 -2.34 -10.81
N LYS A 172 13.01 -1.43 -10.91
CA LYS A 172 14.43 -1.76 -10.69
C LYS A 172 14.76 -1.84 -9.21
N GLN A 173 13.95 -1.21 -8.36
CA GLN A 173 14.07 -1.21 -6.91
C GLN A 173 12.69 -1.31 -6.28
N LEU A 174 12.58 -2.17 -5.27
CA LEU A 174 11.46 -2.25 -4.35
C LEU A 174 11.96 -1.86 -2.97
N LEU A 175 11.49 -0.73 -2.45
CA LEU A 175 11.91 -0.16 -1.18
C LEU A 175 10.81 -0.36 -0.13
N PHE A 176 11.14 -1.00 0.98
CA PHE A 176 10.25 -1.12 2.14
C PHE A 176 10.63 -0.07 3.18
N LEU A 177 9.80 0.96 3.33
CA LEU A 177 9.96 1.95 4.39
C LEU A 177 9.17 1.49 5.62
N THR A 178 9.89 1.22 6.70
CA THR A 178 9.35 0.64 7.94
C THR A 178 9.90 1.39 9.15
N ASP A 179 9.35 1.10 10.32
CA ASP A 179 9.74 1.65 11.63
C ASP A 179 10.84 0.85 12.35
N VAL A 180 11.49 -0.08 11.65
CA VAL A 180 12.64 -0.84 12.14
C VAL A 180 13.87 -0.59 11.28
N GLU A 181 15.06 -0.72 11.85
CA GLU A 181 16.33 -0.40 11.19
C GLU A 181 16.68 -1.31 10.00
N GLY A 182 16.07 -2.49 9.90
CA GLY A 182 16.28 -3.45 8.82
C GLY A 182 16.09 -4.89 9.26
N VAL A 183 16.46 -5.83 8.39
CA VAL A 183 16.46 -7.26 8.73
C VAL A 183 17.58 -7.52 9.73
N ARG A 184 17.28 -8.19 10.84
CA ARG A 184 18.27 -8.57 11.85
C ARG A 184 18.67 -10.03 11.68
N ASP A 185 19.95 -10.33 11.84
CA ASP A 185 20.43 -11.71 11.93
C ASP A 185 20.15 -12.32 13.31
N ARG A 186 20.60 -13.56 13.52
CA ARG A 186 20.43 -14.28 14.80
C ARG A 186 21.15 -13.61 15.98
N SER A 187 22.12 -12.74 15.71
CA SER A 187 22.82 -11.95 16.74
C SER A 187 22.10 -10.65 17.09
N GLY A 188 21.05 -10.29 16.35
CA GLY A 188 20.33 -9.02 16.51
C GLY A 188 20.96 -7.85 15.73
N ALA A 189 22.06 -8.08 15.01
CA ALA A 189 22.70 -7.07 14.17
C ALA A 189 21.92 -6.88 12.86
N VAL A 190 21.87 -5.64 12.35
CA VAL A 190 21.19 -5.33 11.08
C VAL A 190 22.04 -5.85 9.90
N CYS A 191 21.45 -6.72 9.10
CA CYS A 191 22.03 -7.22 7.87
C CYS A 191 22.05 -6.09 6.82
N ARG A 192 23.24 -5.71 6.34
CA ARG A 192 23.39 -4.72 5.26
C ARG A 192 23.18 -5.29 3.86
N SER A 193 23.30 -6.61 3.73
CA SER A 193 23.06 -7.39 2.51
C SER A 193 22.58 -8.79 2.89
N LEU A 194 21.73 -9.38 2.05
CA LEU A 194 21.21 -10.74 2.17
C LEU A 194 21.55 -11.55 0.91
#